data_AF-A0A9X3W484-F1
#
_entry.id   AF-A0A9X3W484-F1
#
_cell.length_a   1.000
_cell.length_b   1.000
_cell.length_c   1.000
_cell.angle_alpha   90.00
_cell.angle_beta   90.00
_cell.angle_gamma   90.00
#
_symmetry.space_group_name_H-M   'P 1'
#
loop_
_entity.id
_entity.type
_entity.pdbx_description
1 polymer ?
#
loop_
_entity_poly.entity_id
_entity_poly.type
_entity_poly.pdbx_seq_one_letter_code
_entity_poly.pdbx_strand_id
1 'polypeptide(L)'
;MDGRAVYIKANPIAYNSDKHAVAKIVFDHTHALDAPKSDANKVYPLKLGSKVEIQGRVGRFLRIKEEYHGKTVYVTGNRAYIVL
;
A
#
# COMPACT_ATOMS: atom_id res chain seq x y z
N MET A 1 26.98 0.72 -13.99
CA MET A 1 25.63 0.42 -14.54
C MET A 1 24.64 0.75 -13.44
N ASP A 2 24.26 2.02 -13.37
CA ASP A 2 23.53 2.58 -12.25
C ASP A 2 22.04 2.37 -12.45
N GLY A 3 21.45 1.56 -11.56
CA GLY A 3 20.07 1.04 -11.53
C GLY A 3 18.95 2.08 -11.43
N ARG A 4 18.99 3.11 -12.28
CA ARG A 4 17.91 4.07 -12.51
C ARG A 4 16.87 3.57 -13.52
N ALA A 5 16.86 2.28 -13.85
CA ALA A 5 15.99 1.68 -14.86
C ALA A 5 14.54 1.41 -14.40
N VAL A 6 14.18 1.65 -13.14
CA VAL A 6 12.88 1.20 -12.59
C VAL A 6 11.93 2.35 -12.25
N TYR A 7 12.08 3.52 -12.88
CA TYR A 7 11.20 4.66 -12.56
C TYR A 7 9.91 4.75 -13.39
N ILE A 8 9.66 3.94 -14.42
CA ILE A 8 8.55 4.29 -15.35
C ILE A 8 7.68 3.13 -15.90
N LYS A 9 8.11 1.87 -15.99
CA LYS A 9 7.37 0.90 -16.85
C LYS A 9 6.37 -0.08 -16.21
N ALA A 10 6.26 -0.23 -14.89
CA ALA A 10 5.32 -1.24 -14.38
C ALA A 10 4.83 -1.00 -12.95
N ASN A 11 4.24 0.15 -12.64
CA ASN A 11 3.32 0.20 -11.50
C ASN A 11 1.90 -0.02 -12.01
N PRO A 12 1.44 -1.28 -12.21
CA PRO A 12 0.14 -1.56 -12.81
C PRO A 12 -1.02 -0.96 -12.00
N ILE A 13 -0.85 -0.79 -10.69
CA ILE A 13 -1.83 -0.12 -9.82
C ILE A 13 -1.99 1.37 -10.14
N ALA A 14 -0.96 2.03 -10.68
CA ALA A 14 -1.05 3.44 -11.03
C ALA A 14 -2.02 3.71 -12.19
N TYR A 15 -2.20 2.72 -13.07
CA TYR A 15 -3.06 2.80 -14.26
C TYR A 15 -4.31 1.90 -14.17
N ASN A 16 -4.29 0.88 -13.31
CA ASN A 16 -5.42 -0.01 -13.06
C ASN A 16 -5.62 -0.21 -11.56
N SER A 17 -6.58 0.52 -11.01
CA SER A 17 -6.86 0.63 -9.58
C SER A 17 -7.27 -0.69 -8.92
N ASP A 18 -7.63 -1.72 -9.69
CA ASP A 18 -8.13 -3.02 -9.22
C ASP A 18 -7.10 -4.14 -9.42
N LYS A 19 -5.87 -3.79 -9.81
CA LYS A 19 -4.82 -4.79 -10.03
C LYS A 19 -4.16 -5.17 -8.70
N HIS A 20 -3.96 -6.46 -8.52
CA HIS A 20 -3.14 -6.97 -7.43
C HIS A 20 -1.68 -6.52 -7.53
N ALA A 21 -1.09 -6.12 -6.41
CA ALA A 21 0.32 -5.80 -6.30
C ALA A 21 0.85 -6.07 -4.88
N VAL A 22 2.15 -6.01 -4.69
CA VAL A 22 2.77 -6.05 -3.36
C VAL A 22 3.35 -4.67 -3.06
N ALA A 23 3.09 -4.14 -1.87
CA ALA A 23 3.68 -2.88 -1.41
C ALA A 23 4.65 -3.14 -0.26
N LYS A 24 5.83 -2.53 -0.33
CA LYS A 24 6.80 -2.51 0.76
C LYS A 24 6.61 -1.25 1.58
N ILE A 25 6.46 -1.41 2.89
CA ILE A 25 6.40 -0.31 3.84
C ILE A 25 7.79 0.30 3.97
N VAL A 26 7.87 1.62 3.83
CA VAL A 26 9.15 2.36 3.76
C VAL A 26 9.28 3.47 4.78
N PHE A 27 8.24 3.69 5.59
CA PHE A 27 8.29 4.60 6.73
C PHE A 27 8.03 3.85 8.03
N ASP A 28 8.74 4.23 9.08
CA ASP A 28 8.44 3.82 10.45
C ASP A 28 7.09 4.41 10.90
N HIS A 29 6.52 3.84 11.97
CA HIS A 29 5.21 4.24 12.51
C HIS A 29 4.07 4.27 11.47
N THR A 30 4.18 3.47 10.41
CA THR A 30 3.10 3.24 9.46
C THR A 30 2.04 2.35 10.10
N HIS A 31 0.77 2.63 9.84
CA HIS A 31 -0.36 1.86 10.38
C HIS A 31 -1.33 1.53 9.25
N ALA A 32 -1.98 0.37 9.36
CA ALA A 32 -3.16 0.06 8.60
C ALA A 32 -4.33 0.91 9.11
N LEU A 33 -5.21 1.34 8.20
CA LEU A 33 -6.34 2.22 8.43
C LEU A 33 -7.63 1.46 8.13
N ASP A 34 -8.70 1.71 8.90
CA ASP A 34 -10.00 1.06 8.69
C ASP A 34 -10.78 1.62 7.49
N ALA A 35 -10.37 2.80 7.00
CA ALA A 35 -11.00 3.50 5.90
C ALA A 35 -9.97 4.28 5.05
N PRO A 36 -10.25 4.53 3.76
CA PRO A 36 -9.37 5.28 2.87
C PRO A 36 -9.55 6.81 3.05
N LYS A 37 -9.38 7.30 4.28
CA LYS A 37 -9.48 8.72 4.63
C LYS A 37 -8.33 9.16 5.55
N SER A 38 -8.05 10.46 5.58
CA SER A 38 -6.93 11.00 6.38
C SER A 38 -7.17 10.86 7.89
N ASP A 39 -8.44 10.88 8.30
CA ASP A 39 -8.90 10.77 9.68
C ASP A 39 -9.43 9.35 10.00
N ALA A 40 -8.81 8.34 9.39
CA ALA A 40 -9.17 6.95 9.62
C ALA A 40 -8.56 6.42 10.92
N ASN A 41 -9.24 5.49 11.55
CA ASN A 41 -8.73 4.81 12.74
C ASN A 41 -7.56 3.92 12.34
N LYS A 42 -6.50 3.99 13.14
CA LYS A 42 -5.35 3.09 13.01
C LYS A 42 -5.75 1.74 13.59
N VAL A 43 -5.56 0.69 12.81
CA VAL A 43 -6.00 -0.65 13.13
C VAL A 43 -4.85 -1.44 13.75
N TYR A 44 -3.75 -1.58 13.02
CA TYR A 44 -2.54 -2.25 13.49
C TYR A 44 -1.28 -1.61 12.87
N PRO A 45 -0.13 -1.68 13.55
CA PRO A 45 1.11 -1.15 13.03
C PRO A 45 1.64 -2.01 11.89
N LEU A 46 2.19 -1.35 10.88
CA LEU A 46 2.87 -1.94 9.75
C LEU A 46 4.38 -1.74 9.92
N LYS A 47 5.12 -2.85 9.99
CA LYS A 47 6.57 -2.81 10.24
C LYS A 47 7.32 -2.24 9.04
N LEU A 48 8.27 -1.34 9.29
CA LEU A 48 9.18 -0.87 8.26
C LEU A 48 9.85 -2.04 7.52
N GLY A 49 9.82 -2.00 6.20
CA GLY A 49 10.37 -3.03 5.32
C GLY A 49 9.47 -4.26 5.13
N SER A 50 8.34 -4.36 5.85
CA SER A 50 7.37 -5.42 5.60
C SER A 50 6.73 -5.26 4.22
N LYS A 51 6.31 -6.39 3.65
CA LYS A 51 5.57 -6.43 2.39
C LYS A 51 4.11 -6.73 2.71
N VAL A 52 3.20 -5.97 2.11
CA VAL A 52 1.75 -6.16 2.21
C VAL A 52 1.19 -6.42 0.82
N GLU A 53 0.28 -7.38 0.72
CA GLU A 53 -0.48 -7.61 -0.49
C GLU A 53 -1.52 -6.49 -0.65
N ILE A 54 -1.58 -5.90 -1.82
CA ILE A 54 -2.51 -4.83 -2.20
C ILE A 54 -3.47 -5.39 -3.26
N GLN A 55 -4.76 -5.18 -3.07
CA GLN A 55 -5.81 -5.55 -4.03
C GLN A 55 -6.23 -4.38 -4.92
N GLY A 56 -5.84 -3.16 -4.57
CA GLY A 56 -6.15 -1.99 -5.37
C GLY A 56 -5.78 -0.68 -4.71
N ARG A 57 -6.23 0.43 -5.30
CA ARG A 57 -6.00 1.78 -4.78
C ARG A 57 -7.27 2.59 -4.77
N VAL A 58 -7.53 3.28 -3.66
CA VAL A 58 -8.61 4.25 -3.49
C VAL A 58 -7.99 5.61 -3.24
N GLY A 59 -7.97 6.48 -4.26
CA GLY A 59 -7.33 7.79 -4.16
C GLY A 59 -5.83 7.66 -3.85
N ARG A 60 -5.39 8.14 -2.69
CA ARG A 60 -4.01 8.01 -2.20
C ARG A 60 -3.77 6.79 -1.31
N PHE A 61 -4.79 5.97 -1.07
CA PHE A 61 -4.74 4.83 -0.16
C PHE A 61 -4.66 3.52 -0.94
N LEU A 62 -3.83 2.60 -0.48
CA LEU A 62 -3.69 1.26 -1.05
C LEU A 62 -4.55 0.31 -0.22
N ARG A 63 -5.44 -0.42 -0.89
CA ARG A 63 -6.31 -1.43 -0.29
C ARG A 63 -5.51 -2.68 -0.01
N ILE A 64 -5.31 -2.99 1.27
CA ILE A 64 -4.60 -4.20 1.68
C ILE A 64 -5.54 -5.39 1.45
N LYS A 65 -4.98 -6.50 0.96
CA LYS A 65 -5.70 -7.76 0.73
C LYS A 65 -6.13 -8.44 2.02
N GLU A 66 -5.25 -8.38 3.02
CA GLU A 66 -5.52 -8.86 4.37
C GLU A 66 -6.66 -8.05 4.99
N GLU A 67 -7.61 -8.76 5.58
CA GLU A 67 -8.75 -8.17 6.28
C GLU A 67 -8.49 -8.19 7.78
N TYR A 68 -8.87 -7.11 8.45
CA TYR A 68 -8.85 -7.04 9.90
C TYR A 68 -10.27 -7.18 10.43
N HIS A 69 -10.53 -8.28 11.14
CA HIS A 69 -11.87 -8.60 11.68
C HIS A 69 -12.97 -8.60 10.59
N GLY A 70 -12.66 -9.14 9.40
CA GLY A 70 -13.58 -9.16 8.26
C GLY A 70 -13.83 -7.79 7.61
N LYS A 71 -12.98 -6.79 7.91
CA LYS A 71 -13.01 -5.47 7.28
C LYS A 71 -11.75 -5.27 6.45
N THR A 72 -11.93 -4.73 5.26
CA THR A 72 -10.83 -4.28 4.42
C THR A 72 -10.08 -3.13 5.08
N VAL A 73 -8.76 -3.21 5.09
CA VAL A 73 -7.90 -2.15 5.63
C VAL A 73 -7.05 -1.51 4.54
N TYR A 74 -6.50 -0.34 4.85
CA TYR A 74 -5.82 0.53 3.89
C TYR A 74 -4.49 1.03 4.44
N VAL A 75 -3.54 1.33 3.56
CA VAL A 75 -2.31 2.05 3.93
C VAL A 75 -2.13 3.27 3.04
N THR A 76 -1.61 4.36 3.60
CA THR A 76 -1.34 5.57 2.81
C THR A 76 -0.23 5.29 1.80
N GLY A 77 -0.48 5.56 0.52
CA GLY A 77 0.43 5.25 -0.58
C GLY A 77 1.76 5.99 -0.56
N ASN A 78 1.89 7.12 0.16
CA ASN A 78 3.19 7.77 0.36
C ASN A 78 4.07 7.05 1.39
N ARG A 79 3.50 6.10 2.16
CA ARG A 79 4.21 5.30 3.17
C ARG A 79 4.58 3.90 2.69
N ALA A 80 4.15 3.53 1.48
CA ALA A 80 4.34 2.21 0.92
C ALA A 80 4.65 2.30 -0.59
N TYR A 81 5.73 1.67 -1.04
CA TYR A 81 6.07 1.60 -2.47
C TYR A 81 5.66 0.26 -3.05
N ILE A 82 5.06 0.29 -4.24
CA ILE A 82 4.75 -0.95 -4.97
C ILE A 82 6.07 -1.60 -5.43
N VAL A 83 6.30 -2.82 -4.97
CA VAL A 83 7.36 -3.72 -5.40
C VAL A 83 6.66 -4.88 -6.09
N LEU A 84 6.65 -4.86 -7.42
CA LEU A 84 6.15 -5.95 -8.25
C LEU A 84 6.67 -7.32 -7.83
#